data_AF-A0A8E0RQ74-F1
#
_entry.id   AF-A0A8E0RQ74-F1
#
_cell.length_a   1.000
_cell.length_b   1.000
_cell.length_c   1.000
_cell.angle_alpha   90.00
_cell.angle_beta   90.00
_cell.angle_gamma   90.00
#
_symmetry.space_group_name_H-M   'P 1'
#
loop_
_entity.id
_entity.type
_entity.pdbx_description
1 polymer ?
#
loop_
_entity_poly.entity_id
_entity_poly.type
_entity_poly.pdbx_seq_one_letter_code
_entity_poly.pdbx_strand_id
1 'polypeptide(L)'
;MRSHSLSSFIHWFSVDPRDGDAHPVGALPVGTMVCLMELEPGAGALRCRTAGASATVVRRGKLVGDPTAKSLTDMTADNLNDLTDDHVVILRNNGNRKLLRVLPSCMVVVGQVSNEEHNKERFSKFGEKKWLGIKQRSGLWQRKTGRFGRKIRPIGPPLNCVVPPTPASRLTFKYTRPGDPEYTREKERQLHALLHSLPGERHPAPVPQKNNGLPTSQPLFQWCSWASVR
;
A
#
# COMPACT_ATOMS: atom_id res chain seq x y z
N MET A 1 -34.42 20.74 4.94
CA MET A 1 -33.42 19.89 5.61
C MET A 1 -32.13 20.66 5.69
N ARG A 2 -31.72 21.13 6.87
CA ARG A 2 -30.49 21.90 7.05
C ARG A 2 -29.30 20.95 6.88
N SER A 3 -28.55 21.10 5.78
CA SER A 3 -27.23 20.51 5.65
C SER A 3 -26.33 21.22 6.65
N HIS A 4 -26.18 20.64 7.84
CA HIS A 4 -25.04 20.98 8.69
C HIS A 4 -23.80 20.52 7.94
N SER A 5 -23.19 21.44 7.19
CA SER A 5 -21.77 21.39 6.90
C SER A 5 -21.11 21.33 8.27
N LEU A 6 -20.74 20.13 8.73
CA LEU A 6 -19.84 19.97 9.85
C LEU A 6 -18.52 20.58 9.37
N SER A 7 -18.36 21.89 9.55
CA SER A 7 -17.08 22.54 9.38
C SER A 7 -16.13 21.79 10.30
N SER A 8 -15.11 21.17 9.72
CA SER A 8 -14.08 20.38 10.38
C SER A 8 -13.24 21.29 11.30
N PHE A 9 -13.85 21.82 12.36
CA PHE A 9 -13.20 22.75 13.27
C PHE A 9 -12.31 21.94 14.19
N ILE A 10 -11.02 21.89 13.86
CA ILE A 10 -10.01 21.27 14.71
C ILE A 10 -9.86 22.20 15.91
N HIS A 11 -10.23 21.70 17.09
CA HIS A 11 -10.16 22.48 18.31
C HIS A 11 -8.70 22.75 18.70
N TRP A 12 -8.45 23.89 19.34
CA TRP A 12 -7.13 24.28 19.83
C TRP A 12 -6.56 23.28 20.84
N PHE A 13 -7.41 22.80 21.75
CA PHE A 13 -7.02 21.75 22.71
C PHE A 13 -7.11 20.37 22.08
N SER A 14 -6.20 19.50 22.54
CA SER A 14 -6.13 18.12 22.06
C SER A 14 -7.22 17.29 22.71
N VAL A 15 -7.75 16.33 21.97
CA VAL A 15 -8.72 15.36 22.47
C VAL A 15 -7.98 14.24 23.20
N ASP A 16 -8.59 13.70 24.25
CA ASP A 16 -8.09 12.51 24.96
C ASP A 16 -8.28 11.26 24.07
N PRO A 17 -7.18 10.63 23.61
CA PRO A 17 -7.25 9.58 22.60
C PRO A 17 -7.55 8.22 23.23
N ARG A 18 -8.72 7.64 22.94
CA ARG A 18 -9.05 6.25 23.30
C ARG A 18 -8.87 5.34 22.10
N ASP A 19 -8.38 4.13 22.34
CA ASP A 19 -8.18 3.15 21.28
C ASP A 19 -9.49 2.81 20.56
N GLY A 20 -9.45 2.85 19.23
CA GLY A 20 -10.62 2.62 18.37
C GLY A 20 -11.38 3.89 17.97
N ASP A 21 -11.17 5.02 18.65
CA ASP A 21 -11.80 6.28 18.27
C ASP A 21 -11.17 6.87 17.00
N ALA A 22 -11.99 7.53 16.18
CA ALA A 22 -11.58 8.17 14.94
C ALA A 22 -11.58 9.69 15.06
N HIS A 23 -10.43 10.32 14.82
CA HIS A 23 -10.24 11.76 14.96
C HIS A 23 -9.42 12.33 13.81
N PRO A 24 -9.56 13.63 13.50
CA PRO A 24 -8.62 14.31 12.64
C PRO A 24 -7.24 14.32 13.32
N VAL A 25 -6.19 14.03 12.54
CA VAL A 25 -4.81 13.92 13.04
C VAL A 25 -4.36 15.15 13.83
N GLY A 26 -4.83 16.35 13.44
CA GLY A 26 -4.49 17.60 14.12
C GLY A 26 -4.99 17.68 15.57
N ALA A 27 -6.11 17.03 15.89
CA ALA A 27 -6.70 17.05 17.23
C ALA A 27 -5.99 16.12 18.22
N LEU A 28 -5.16 15.18 17.75
CA LEU A 28 -4.49 14.19 18.58
C LEU A 28 -3.19 14.73 19.19
N PRO A 29 -2.87 14.38 20.45
CA PRO A 29 -1.59 14.76 21.03
C PRO A 29 -0.40 14.07 20.33
N VAL A 30 0.78 14.70 20.43
CA VAL A 30 2.03 14.10 19.96
C VAL A 30 2.36 12.85 20.78
N GLY A 31 2.86 11.81 20.12
CA GLY A 31 3.16 10.50 20.72
C GLY A 31 2.02 9.49 20.60
N THR A 32 0.83 9.92 20.15
CA THR A 32 -0.29 8.99 19.93
C THR A 32 0.03 7.95 18.88
N MET A 33 -0.38 6.72 19.17
CA MET A 33 -0.35 5.59 18.24
C MET A 33 -1.62 5.64 17.41
N VAL A 34 -1.48 5.53 16.09
CA VAL A 34 -2.60 5.61 15.14
C VAL A 34 -2.49 4.54 14.06
N CYS A 35 -3.62 4.11 13.55
CA CYS A 35 -3.77 3.20 12.42
C CYS A 35 -4.84 3.71 11.44
N LEU A 36 -5.03 3.00 10.32
CA LEU A 36 -6.06 3.32 9.31
C LEU A 36 -6.02 4.79 8.86
N MET A 37 -4.85 5.24 8.44
CA MET A 37 -4.60 6.66 8.18
C MET A 37 -4.98 7.08 6.77
N GLU A 38 -5.66 8.21 6.67
CA GLU A 38 -5.88 8.93 5.42
C GLU A 38 -4.61 9.69 5.00
N LEU A 39 -4.31 9.69 3.70
CA LEU A 39 -3.20 10.50 3.16
C LEU A 39 -3.69 11.88 2.73
N GLU A 40 -4.90 11.93 2.20
CA GLU A 40 -5.60 13.13 1.79
C GLU A 40 -6.99 13.11 2.46
N PRO A 41 -7.53 14.26 2.89
CA PRO A 41 -8.82 14.31 3.58
C PRO A 41 -9.94 13.74 2.68
N GLY A 42 -10.67 12.74 3.18
CA GLY A 42 -11.78 12.13 2.46
C GLY A 42 -11.37 11.08 1.40
N ALA A 43 -10.07 10.81 1.21
CA ALA A 43 -9.60 9.68 0.39
C ALA A 43 -9.83 8.31 1.07
N GLY A 44 -10.17 8.30 2.36
CA GLY A 44 -10.27 7.11 3.17
C GLY A 44 -8.91 6.54 3.60
N ALA A 45 -8.95 5.55 4.48
CA ALA A 45 -7.75 4.96 5.07
C ALA A 45 -6.92 4.20 4.02
N LEU A 46 -5.78 4.78 3.62
CA LEU A 46 -4.85 4.18 2.65
C LEU A 46 -3.61 3.59 3.30
N ARG A 47 -3.24 4.05 4.51
CA ARG A 47 -1.98 3.67 5.19
C ARG A 47 -2.25 2.97 6.53
N CYS A 48 -1.31 2.11 6.94
CA CYS A 48 -1.39 1.34 8.20
C CYS A 48 -2.68 0.50 8.34
N ARG A 49 -2.91 -0.37 7.35
CA ARG A 49 -4.07 -1.30 7.30
C ARG A 49 -3.74 -2.75 7.59
N THR A 50 -2.47 -3.14 7.45
CA THR A 50 -2.05 -4.53 7.62
C THR A 50 -2.12 -4.92 9.09
N ALA A 51 -2.28 -6.20 9.38
CA ALA A 51 -2.30 -6.74 10.74
C ALA A 51 -1.09 -6.22 11.56
N GLY A 52 -1.35 -5.75 12.79
CA GLY A 52 -0.32 -5.15 13.66
C GLY A 52 0.29 -3.84 13.17
N ALA A 53 -0.24 -3.19 12.13
CA ALA A 53 0.32 -1.92 11.66
C ALA A 53 -0.09 -0.74 12.55
N SER A 54 0.88 0.13 12.81
CA SER A 54 0.68 1.39 13.52
C SER A 54 1.66 2.46 13.05
N ALA A 55 1.32 3.72 13.33
CA ALA A 55 2.17 4.88 13.16
C ALA A 55 2.10 5.74 14.42
N THR A 56 3.11 6.59 14.60
CA THR A 56 3.22 7.50 15.74
C THR A 56 3.11 8.95 15.27
N VAL A 57 2.30 9.76 15.95
CA VAL A 57 2.30 11.22 15.75
C VAL A 57 3.61 11.77 16.32
N VAL A 58 4.49 12.28 15.47
CA VAL A 58 5.83 12.76 15.88
C VAL A 58 5.81 14.23 16.25
N ARG A 59 5.12 15.04 15.43
CA ARG A 59 5.10 16.48 15.59
C ARG A 59 3.80 17.02 15.00
N ARG A 60 3.16 17.93 15.74
CA ARG A 60 2.13 18.80 15.20
C ARG A 60 2.73 20.12 14.76
N GLY A 61 2.23 20.66 13.66
CA GLY A 61 2.52 22.02 13.26
C GLY A 61 2.02 23.03 14.29
N LYS A 62 2.70 24.18 14.39
CA LYS A 62 2.39 25.24 15.36
C LYS A 62 1.01 25.84 15.19
N LEU A 63 0.52 25.92 13.96
CA LEU A 63 -0.72 26.61 13.58
C LEU A 63 -1.91 25.65 13.49
N VAL A 64 -1.76 24.42 13.99
CA VAL A 64 -2.81 23.40 13.97
C VAL A 64 -3.79 23.67 15.12
N GLY A 65 -5.00 24.15 14.77
CA GLY A 65 -6.06 24.49 15.74
C GLY A 65 -6.23 26.00 15.95
N ASP A 66 -5.37 26.82 15.35
CA ASP A 66 -5.42 28.27 15.44
C ASP A 66 -6.56 28.82 14.57
N PRO A 67 -7.57 29.53 15.13
CA PRO A 67 -8.69 30.07 14.35
C PRO A 67 -8.26 31.19 13.39
N THR A 68 -7.06 31.74 13.58
CA THR A 68 -6.47 32.82 12.76
C THR A 68 -5.61 32.28 11.62
N ALA A 69 -5.33 30.97 11.57
CA ALA A 69 -4.54 30.37 10.52
C ALA A 69 -5.34 30.32 9.20
N LYS A 70 -4.70 30.67 8.09
CA LYS A 70 -5.31 30.60 6.76
C LYS A 70 -5.64 29.14 6.40
N SER A 71 -6.82 28.92 5.81
CA SER A 71 -7.20 27.61 5.27
C SER A 71 -6.26 27.24 4.10
N LEU A 72 -5.87 25.98 4.02
CA LEU A 72 -5.00 25.44 2.96
C LEU A 72 -5.53 25.70 1.54
N THR A 73 -6.84 25.96 1.39
CA THR A 73 -7.51 26.31 0.14
C THR A 73 -7.06 27.64 -0.46
N ASP A 74 -6.47 28.53 0.34
CA ASP A 74 -6.14 29.90 -0.07
C ASP A 74 -4.66 30.04 -0.47
N MET A 75 -3.90 28.94 -0.45
CA MET A 75 -2.47 28.90 -0.72
C MET A 75 -2.21 28.59 -2.20
N THR A 76 -1.52 29.49 -2.90
CA THR A 76 -1.12 29.32 -4.30
C THR A 76 -0.06 28.21 -4.47
N ALA A 77 -0.09 27.52 -5.61
CA ALA A 77 0.76 26.35 -5.91
C ALA A 77 2.28 26.63 -5.81
N ASP A 78 2.70 27.90 -5.96
CA ASP A 78 4.10 28.30 -6.00
C ASP A 78 4.73 28.46 -4.60
N ASN A 79 3.93 28.56 -3.53
CA ASN A 79 4.41 28.64 -2.13
C ASN A 79 4.37 27.29 -1.37
N LEU A 80 3.91 26.21 -2.02
CA LEU A 80 3.60 24.94 -1.35
C LEU A 80 4.85 24.14 -0.93
N ASN A 81 6.00 24.41 -1.56
CA ASN A 81 7.27 23.78 -1.21
C ASN A 81 7.94 24.42 0.01
N ASP A 82 7.67 25.70 0.27
CA ASP A 82 8.29 26.49 1.33
C ASP A 82 7.35 26.76 2.51
N LEU A 83 6.07 26.38 2.41
CA LEU A 83 5.09 26.47 3.51
C LEU A 83 5.28 25.33 4.53
N THR A 84 6.40 25.49 5.24
CA THR A 84 6.73 25.18 6.63
C THR A 84 5.93 24.10 7.35
N ASP A 85 6.66 23.23 8.06
CA ASP A 85 6.17 22.21 9.02
C ASP A 85 5.28 22.74 10.16
N ASP A 86 4.77 23.97 10.06
CA ASP A 86 3.90 24.66 11.00
C ASP A 86 2.41 24.37 10.76
N HIS A 87 2.00 23.93 9.57
CA HIS A 87 0.60 23.59 9.26
C HIS A 87 0.33 22.09 9.12
N VAL A 88 1.39 21.28 9.08
CA VAL A 88 1.34 19.85 8.73
C VAL A 88 1.59 19.02 9.97
N VAL A 89 0.97 17.84 10.04
CA VAL A 89 1.29 16.84 11.06
C VAL A 89 2.23 15.79 10.49
N ILE A 90 3.29 15.50 11.24
CA ILE A 90 4.28 14.50 10.85
C ILE A 90 3.98 13.18 11.57
N LEU A 91 3.75 12.13 10.80
CA LEU A 91 3.53 10.76 11.28
C LEU A 91 4.75 9.89 10.95
N ARG A 92 5.19 9.06 11.89
CA ARG A 92 6.23 8.04 11.65
C ARG A 92 5.59 6.68 11.54
N ASN A 93 5.74 6.03 10.39
CA ASN A 93 5.33 4.65 10.23
C ASN A 93 6.29 3.73 11.00
N ASN A 94 5.79 2.95 11.97
CA ASN A 94 6.64 2.19 12.88
C ASN A 94 7.43 1.07 12.18
N GLY A 95 6.86 0.43 11.14
CA GLY A 95 7.52 -0.66 10.43
C GLY A 95 8.66 -0.19 9.52
N ASN A 96 8.44 0.85 8.73
CA ASN A 96 9.44 1.33 7.75
C ASN A 96 10.26 2.54 8.22
N ARG A 97 9.96 3.08 9.42
CA ARG A 97 10.52 4.32 9.97
C ARG A 97 10.46 5.55 9.05
N LYS A 98 9.62 5.50 8.01
CA LYS A 98 9.40 6.61 7.10
C LYS A 98 8.50 7.64 7.76
N LEU A 99 8.87 8.91 7.61
CA LEU A 99 8.08 10.05 8.01
C LEU A 99 7.08 10.39 6.90
N LEU A 100 5.86 10.76 7.28
CA LEU A 100 4.76 11.15 6.42
C LEU A 100 4.31 12.55 6.84
N ARG A 101 4.18 13.45 5.87
CA ARG A 101 3.67 14.81 6.06
C ARG A 101 2.21 14.82 5.59
N VAL A 102 1.28 14.96 6.52
CA VAL A 102 -0.16 14.80 6.31
C VAL A 102 -0.92 16.05 6.78
N LEU A 103 -2.03 16.36 6.13
CA LEU A 103 -2.90 17.46 6.55
C LEU A 103 -3.52 17.19 7.93
N PRO A 104 -3.70 18.22 8.76
CA PRO A 104 -4.29 18.07 10.09
C PRO A 104 -5.75 17.59 10.04
N SER A 105 -6.43 17.82 8.91
CA SER A 105 -7.81 17.40 8.66
C SER A 105 -7.96 15.94 8.23
N CYS A 106 -6.88 15.23 7.90
CA CYS A 106 -6.94 13.81 7.56
C CYS A 106 -7.44 13.00 8.76
N MET A 107 -8.32 12.03 8.52
CA MET A 107 -8.81 11.15 9.58
C MET A 107 -7.83 10.02 9.88
N VAL A 108 -7.77 9.65 11.15
CA VAL A 108 -7.04 8.48 11.65
C VAL A 108 -7.84 7.80 12.74
N VAL A 109 -7.53 6.53 12.98
CA VAL A 109 -8.04 5.76 14.11
C VAL A 109 -6.93 5.62 15.15
N VAL A 110 -7.24 5.87 16.42
CA VAL A 110 -6.30 5.72 17.53
C VAL A 110 -6.04 4.23 17.78
N GLY A 111 -4.77 3.88 18.01
CA GLY A 111 -4.32 2.54 18.36
C GLY A 111 -3.59 1.81 17.22
N GLN A 112 -3.63 0.49 17.28
CA GLN A 112 -2.95 -0.43 16.36
C GLN A 112 -3.95 -1.38 15.70
N VAL A 113 -3.69 -1.80 14.47
CA VAL A 113 -4.51 -2.82 13.81
C VAL A 113 -4.39 -4.15 14.56
N SER A 114 -5.51 -4.84 14.71
CA SER A 114 -5.58 -6.15 15.37
C SER A 114 -4.66 -7.21 14.73
N ASN A 115 -4.55 -8.34 15.43
CA ASN A 115 -3.70 -9.48 15.06
C ASN A 115 -2.22 -9.11 14.91
N GLU A 116 -1.61 -8.66 16.01
CA GLU A 116 -0.18 -8.27 16.04
C GLU A 116 0.76 -9.45 15.83
N GLU A 117 0.32 -10.65 16.20
CA GLU A 117 1.12 -11.88 16.12
C GLU A 117 1.08 -12.54 14.75
N HIS A 118 0.35 -11.97 13.79
CA HIS A 118 0.23 -12.51 12.44
C HIS A 118 1.59 -12.81 11.78
N ASN A 119 2.60 -11.99 12.06
CA ASN A 119 3.96 -12.18 11.52
C ASN A 119 4.71 -13.39 12.13
N LYS A 120 4.23 -13.93 13.25
CA LYS A 120 4.83 -15.11 13.91
C LYS A 120 4.20 -16.42 13.44
N GLU A 121 3.06 -16.37 12.76
CA GLU A 121 2.38 -17.55 12.22
C GLU A 121 3.30 -18.29 11.23
N ARG A 122 3.45 -19.60 11.43
CA ARG A 122 4.25 -20.47 10.55
C ARG A 122 3.34 -21.42 9.81
N PHE A 123 3.66 -21.65 8.53
CA PHE A 123 3.03 -22.73 7.78
C PHE A 123 3.44 -24.08 8.38
N SER A 124 2.45 -24.88 8.74
CA SER A 124 2.66 -26.22 9.32
C SER A 124 3.16 -27.19 8.25
N LYS A 125 2.62 -27.09 7.03
CA LYS A 125 3.01 -27.96 5.91
C LYS A 125 3.17 -27.19 4.60
N PHE A 126 3.96 -27.75 3.69
CA PHE A 126 4.22 -27.16 2.37
C PHE A 126 2.93 -26.84 1.58
N GLY A 127 1.92 -27.72 1.64
CA GLY A 127 0.67 -27.58 0.90
C GLY A 127 -0.25 -26.47 1.39
N GLU A 128 -0.08 -25.99 2.62
CA GLU A 128 -0.93 -24.96 3.24
C GLU A 128 -0.87 -23.63 2.47
N LYS A 129 0.30 -23.31 1.89
CA LYS A 129 0.49 -22.14 1.01
C LYS A 129 -0.47 -22.13 -0.18
N LYS A 130 -0.86 -23.31 -0.69
CA LYS A 130 -1.82 -23.41 -1.81
C LYS A 130 -3.23 -22.98 -1.39
N TRP A 131 -3.61 -23.16 -0.12
CA TRP A 131 -4.91 -22.71 0.39
C TRP A 131 -5.01 -21.18 0.39
N LEU A 132 -3.89 -20.47 0.57
CA LEU A 132 -3.79 -19.01 0.44
C LEU A 132 -3.59 -18.54 -1.03
N GLY A 133 -3.68 -19.44 -2.01
CA GLY A 133 -3.46 -19.11 -3.42
C GLY A 133 -1.99 -18.87 -3.81
N ILE A 134 -1.03 -19.21 -2.95
CA ILE A 134 0.40 -19.01 -3.22
C ILE A 134 0.93 -20.22 -4.01
N LYS A 135 1.33 -19.97 -5.26
CA LYS A 135 1.96 -20.98 -6.13
C LYS A 135 3.44 -21.17 -5.81
N GLN A 136 3.96 -22.34 -6.17
CA GLN A 136 5.39 -22.65 -6.09
C GLN A 136 6.17 -21.74 -7.04
N ARG A 137 7.39 -21.34 -6.63
CA ARG A 137 8.31 -20.62 -7.52
C ARG A 137 8.88 -21.56 -8.58
N SER A 138 9.38 -21.00 -9.67
CA SER A 138 10.06 -21.79 -10.70
C SER A 138 11.31 -22.48 -10.14
N GLY A 139 11.63 -23.66 -10.68
CA GLY A 139 12.90 -24.36 -10.42
C GLY A 139 14.07 -23.83 -11.26
N LEU A 140 13.85 -22.76 -12.04
CA LEU A 140 14.87 -22.17 -12.90
C LEU A 140 15.97 -21.56 -12.03
N TRP A 141 17.18 -22.11 -12.15
CA TRP A 141 18.33 -21.58 -11.46
C TRP A 141 18.84 -20.30 -12.14
N GLN A 142 19.18 -19.28 -11.33
CA GLN A 142 19.72 -18.00 -11.80
C GLN A 142 20.94 -17.61 -10.97
N ARG A 143 22.00 -17.13 -11.64
CA ARG A 143 23.19 -16.60 -10.97
C ARG A 143 22.83 -15.31 -10.21
N LYS A 144 23.29 -15.21 -8.97
CA LYS A 144 23.18 -13.96 -8.20
C LYS A 144 24.04 -12.87 -8.83
N THR A 145 23.45 -11.73 -9.12
CA THR A 145 24.10 -10.51 -9.61
C THR A 145 24.40 -9.51 -8.48
N GLY A 146 25.00 -8.36 -8.79
CA GLY A 146 25.28 -7.29 -7.81
C GLY A 146 24.04 -6.66 -7.13
N ARG A 147 22.82 -6.99 -7.59
CA ARG A 147 21.56 -6.60 -6.94
C ARG A 147 21.38 -7.30 -5.58
N PHE A 148 21.87 -8.54 -5.46
CA PHE A 148 21.73 -9.34 -4.26
C PHE A 148 22.73 -8.86 -3.18
N GLY A 149 22.44 -9.15 -1.91
CA GLY A 149 23.20 -8.68 -0.76
C GLY A 149 22.55 -7.50 -0.03
N ARG A 150 22.99 -7.25 1.21
CA ARG A 150 22.48 -6.16 2.05
C ARG A 150 22.86 -4.82 1.44
N LYS A 151 21.88 -3.93 1.25
CA LYS A 151 22.09 -2.54 0.80
C LYS A 151 21.78 -1.60 1.95
N ILE A 152 22.79 -0.88 2.42
CA ILE A 152 22.62 0.18 3.41
C ILE A 152 22.26 1.45 2.63
N ARG A 153 21.10 2.03 2.92
CA ARG A 153 20.62 3.26 2.28
C ARG A 153 20.37 4.29 3.38
N PRO A 154 20.64 5.59 3.12
CA PRO A 154 20.17 6.63 4.02
C PRO A 154 18.65 6.59 4.12
N ILE A 155 18.11 7.07 5.24
CA ILE A 155 16.67 7.26 5.39
C ILE A 155 16.27 8.35 4.40
N GLY A 156 15.32 8.04 3.51
CA GLY A 156 14.85 8.99 2.50
C GLY A 156 14.11 10.17 3.13
N PRO A 157 13.86 11.25 2.37
CA PRO A 157 13.08 12.40 2.83
C PRO A 157 11.66 11.97 3.25
N PRO A 158 10.97 12.77 4.10
CA PRO A 158 9.58 12.53 4.45
C PRO A 158 8.70 12.48 3.20
N LEU A 159 7.71 11.59 3.19
CA LEU A 159 6.72 11.53 2.10
C LEU A 159 5.73 12.68 2.27
N ASN A 160 5.67 13.58 1.31
CA ASN A 160 4.68 14.67 1.27
C ASN A 160 3.36 14.14 0.71
N CYS A 161 2.32 14.09 1.55
CA CYS A 161 0.95 13.74 1.13
C CYS A 161 0.06 14.97 0.92
N VAL A 162 0.60 16.16 1.17
CA VAL A 162 -0.03 17.44 0.83
C VAL A 162 0.26 17.71 -0.63
N VAL A 163 -0.49 17.08 -1.54
CA VAL A 163 -0.37 17.35 -2.97
C VAL A 163 -1.21 18.60 -3.28
N PRO A 164 -0.66 19.61 -3.97
CA PRO A 164 -1.49 20.73 -4.41
C PRO A 164 -2.52 20.20 -5.42
N PRO A 165 -3.76 20.72 -5.41
CA PRO A 165 -4.70 20.39 -6.47
C PRO A 165 -4.04 20.72 -7.81
N THR A 166 -4.04 19.75 -8.73
CA THR A 166 -3.46 19.96 -10.05
C THR A 166 -4.25 21.09 -10.72
N PRO A 167 -3.60 22.17 -11.23
CA PRO A 167 -4.32 23.27 -11.84
C PRO A 167 -5.11 22.75 -13.05
N ALA A 168 -6.34 23.25 -13.25
CA ALA A 168 -7.24 22.78 -14.29
C ALA A 168 -6.64 22.83 -15.71
N SER A 169 -5.62 23.67 -15.95
CA SER A 169 -4.91 23.81 -17.22
C SER A 169 -3.85 22.72 -17.48
N ARG A 170 -3.44 21.92 -16.48
CA ARG A 170 -2.39 20.92 -16.64
C ARG A 170 -2.95 19.57 -17.08
N LEU A 171 -2.97 19.35 -18.40
CA LEU A 171 -3.29 18.05 -18.98
C LEU A 171 -2.12 17.06 -18.78
N THR A 172 -2.36 15.98 -18.03
CA THR A 172 -1.36 14.91 -17.83
C THR A 172 -1.66 13.74 -18.74
N PHE A 173 -0.96 13.65 -19.87
CA PHE A 173 -1.04 12.51 -20.78
C PHE A 173 -0.06 11.42 -20.34
N LYS A 174 -0.57 10.24 -19.98
CA LYS A 174 0.25 9.03 -19.87
C LYS A 174 0.44 8.46 -21.28
N TYR A 175 1.56 8.77 -21.93
CA TYR A 175 1.93 8.14 -23.20
C TYR A 175 3.11 7.20 -23.00
N THR A 176 3.03 6.03 -23.63
CA THR A 176 4.15 5.08 -23.74
C THR A 176 5.15 5.63 -24.75
N ARG A 177 6.42 5.81 -24.36
CA ARG A 177 7.48 6.20 -25.31
C ARG A 177 7.55 5.18 -26.47
N PRO A 178 7.66 5.62 -27.73
CA PRO A 178 7.73 4.71 -28.89
C PRO A 178 9.18 4.22 -29.05
N GLY A 179 9.57 3.22 -28.26
CA GLY A 179 10.79 2.45 -28.50
C GLY A 179 10.56 1.25 -29.43
N ASP A 180 9.34 0.68 -29.40
CA ASP A 180 8.97 -0.49 -30.21
C ASP A 180 7.84 -0.10 -31.18
N PRO A 181 7.97 -0.38 -32.49
CA PRO A 181 6.91 -0.20 -33.47
C PRO A 181 5.62 -0.91 -33.04
N GLU A 182 4.46 -0.33 -33.33
CA GLU A 182 3.15 -0.94 -33.04
C GLU A 182 3.02 -2.34 -33.67
N TYR A 183 3.57 -2.51 -34.87
CA TYR A 183 3.67 -3.81 -35.56
C TYR A 183 4.33 -4.90 -34.69
N THR A 184 5.40 -4.57 -33.96
CA THR A 184 6.11 -5.52 -33.09
C THR A 184 5.24 -5.92 -31.90
N ARG A 185 4.47 -4.98 -31.35
CA ARG A 185 3.54 -5.21 -30.24
C ARG A 185 2.30 -6.00 -30.67
N GLU A 186 1.77 -5.73 -31.86
CA GLU A 186 0.69 -6.53 -32.44
C GLU A 186 1.13 -7.96 -32.65
N LYS A 187 2.35 -8.17 -33.18
CA LYS A 187 2.94 -9.50 -33.34
C LYS A 187 3.10 -10.24 -32.01
N GLU A 188 3.55 -9.55 -30.96
CA GLU A 188 3.63 -10.11 -29.59
C GLU A 188 2.26 -10.43 -28.99
N ARG A 189 1.26 -9.55 -29.19
CA ARG A 189 -0.13 -9.80 -28.74
C ARG A 189 -0.73 -10.98 -29.46
N GLN A 190 -0.51 -11.10 -30.78
CA GLN A 190 -0.96 -12.24 -31.59
C GLN A 190 -0.27 -13.52 -31.13
N LEU A 191 1.06 -13.51 -30.91
CA LEU A 191 1.80 -14.65 -30.36
C LEU A 191 1.28 -15.07 -28.98
N HIS A 192 1.08 -14.11 -28.07
CA HIS A 192 0.52 -14.38 -26.75
C HIS A 192 -0.91 -14.93 -26.86
N ALA A 193 -1.75 -14.35 -27.71
CA ALA A 193 -3.11 -14.86 -27.95
C ALA A 193 -3.09 -16.29 -28.49
N LEU A 194 -2.20 -16.63 -29.43
CA LEU A 194 -2.05 -17.98 -29.99
C LEU A 194 -1.46 -18.99 -28.98
N LEU A 195 -0.49 -18.58 -28.17
CA LEU A 195 0.09 -19.43 -27.12
C LEU A 195 -0.90 -19.68 -25.98
N HIS A 196 -1.86 -18.78 -25.77
CA HIS A 196 -2.87 -18.86 -24.72
C HIS A 196 -4.30 -19.12 -25.26
N SER A 197 -4.46 -19.43 -26.56
CA SER A 197 -5.77 -19.74 -27.18
C SER A 197 -6.20 -21.18 -26.99
N LEU A 198 -5.32 -22.07 -26.51
CA LEU A 198 -5.77 -23.36 -26.05
C LEU A 198 -6.61 -23.12 -24.79
N PRO A 199 -7.88 -23.57 -24.74
CA PRO A 199 -8.64 -23.56 -23.50
C PRO A 199 -7.87 -24.46 -22.55
N GLY A 200 -7.03 -23.85 -21.70
CA GLY A 200 -6.40 -24.57 -20.61
C GLY A 200 -7.55 -25.09 -19.78
N GLU A 201 -7.78 -26.41 -19.83
CA GLU A 201 -8.69 -27.06 -18.90
C GLU A 201 -8.33 -26.51 -17.52
N ARG A 202 -9.27 -25.76 -16.92
CA ARG A 202 -9.06 -25.29 -15.56
C ARG A 202 -9.02 -26.55 -14.72
N HIS A 203 -7.82 -26.99 -14.34
CA HIS A 203 -7.71 -28.08 -13.38
C HIS A 203 -8.57 -27.71 -12.17
N PRO A 204 -9.54 -28.55 -11.79
CA PRO A 204 -10.44 -28.22 -10.70
C PRO A 204 -9.62 -27.90 -9.45
N ALA A 205 -10.00 -26.83 -8.75
CA ALA A 205 -9.34 -26.46 -7.51
C ALA A 205 -9.44 -27.65 -6.53
N PRO A 206 -8.34 -28.08 -5.89
CA PRO A 206 -8.40 -29.18 -4.94
C PRO A 206 -9.29 -28.79 -3.76
N VAL A 207 -10.39 -29.52 -3.57
CA VAL A 207 -11.31 -29.30 -2.44
C VAL A 207 -10.62 -29.75 -1.14
N PRO A 208 -10.58 -28.92 -0.08
CA PRO A 208 -9.99 -29.33 1.19
C PRO A 208 -10.78 -30.50 1.80
N GLN A 209 -10.14 -31.65 2.02
CA GLN A 209 -10.71 -32.78 2.74
C GLN A 209 -9.91 -33.06 4.02
N LYS A 210 -10.59 -33.63 5.04
CA LYS A 210 -10.05 -33.87 6.39
C LYS A 210 -8.74 -34.67 6.39
N ASN A 211 -8.54 -35.58 5.43
CA ASN A 211 -7.42 -36.53 5.40
C ASN A 211 -6.76 -36.70 4.00
N ASN A 212 -6.38 -35.62 3.28
CA ASN A 212 -5.55 -35.70 2.05
C ASN A 212 -5.90 -36.88 1.09
N GLY A 213 -7.18 -37.08 0.76
CA GLY A 213 -7.60 -38.12 -0.18
C GLY A 213 -7.09 -37.79 -1.59
N LEU A 214 -5.88 -38.23 -1.92
CA LEU A 214 -5.45 -38.32 -3.31
C LEU A 214 -6.48 -39.20 -4.05
N PRO A 215 -6.93 -38.83 -5.26
CA PRO A 215 -7.73 -39.75 -6.07
C PRO A 215 -6.91 -41.03 -6.27
N THR A 216 -7.54 -42.18 -6.08
CA THR A 216 -6.96 -43.53 -6.23
C THR A 216 -6.36 -43.79 -7.61
N SER A 217 -6.67 -42.95 -8.61
CA SER A 217 -5.99 -42.90 -9.90
C SER A 217 -5.40 -41.52 -10.14
N GLN A 218 -4.11 -41.35 -9.87
CA GLN A 218 -3.33 -40.37 -10.62
C GLN A 218 -2.82 -41.06 -11.89
N PRO A 219 -2.88 -40.42 -13.08
CA PRO A 219 -2.24 -40.99 -14.25
C PRO A 219 -0.74 -41.17 -13.96
N LEU A 220 -0.21 -42.35 -14.30
CA LEU A 220 1.20 -42.68 -14.12
C LEU A 220 2.05 -41.62 -14.81
N PHE A 221 2.89 -40.94 -14.03
CA PHE A 221 3.85 -39.97 -14.52
C PHE A 221 4.93 -40.72 -15.32
N GLN A 222 4.82 -40.75 -16.65
CA GLN A 222 5.88 -41.28 -17.50
C GLN A 222 6.97 -40.21 -17.65
N TRP A 223 8.19 -40.54 -17.22
CA TRP A 223 9.37 -39.79 -17.58
C TRP A 223 9.65 -40.02 -19.08
N CYS A 224 9.53 -38.99 -19.90
CA CYS A 224 10.18 -39.00 -21.22
C CYS A 224 11.69 -38.82 -20.97
N SER A 225 12.45 -39.91 -21.04
CA SER A 225 13.90 -39.83 -21.09
C SER A 225 14.33 -39.06 -22.34
N TRP A 226 15.18 -38.05 -22.15
CA TRP A 226 15.88 -37.35 -23.23
C TRP A 226 16.97 -38.25 -23.81
N ALA A 227 16.56 -39.35 -24.43
CA ALA A 227 17.45 -40.28 -25.12
C ALA A 227 16.95 -40.52 -26.55
N SER A 228 16.76 -39.45 -27.34
CA SER A 228 16.82 -39.49 -28.80
C SER A 228 16.66 -38.09 -29.40
N VAL A 229 17.74 -37.31 -29.41
CA VAL A 229 18.03 -36.40 -30.52
C VAL A 229 19.55 -36.52 -30.74
N ARG A 230 19.94 -37.40 -31.67
CA ARG A 230 21.22 -37.28 -32.37
C ARG A 230 21.05 -36.31 -33.51
#